data_AF-A0A4Q0J4D9-F1
#
_entry.id   AF-A0A4Q0J4D9-F1
#
_cell.length_a   1.000
_cell.length_b   1.000
_cell.length_c   1.000
_cell.angle_alpha   90.00
_cell.angle_beta   90.00
_cell.angle_gamma   90.00
#
_symmetry.space_group_name_H-M   'P 1'
#
loop_
_entity.id
_entity.type
_entity.pdbx_description
1 polymer ?
#
loop_
_entity_poly.entity_id
_entity_poly.type
_entity_poly.pdbx_seq_one_letter_code
_entity_poly.pdbx_strand_id
1 'polypeptide(L)'
;MKDKLNITIRIAELPPFALQIDRKEEEMIRNAEYNVNKLWRTWRQRFTDKSSTEVLGMVAFQFAKLFTVLNRQADETVAVLDRFERQLDSLLLDIDALGSNGGMPPSDNTAPN
;
A
#
# COMPACT_ATOMS: atom_id res chain seq x y z
N MET A 1 18.36 -2.57 23.97
CA MET A 1 18.20 -4.01 24.25
C MET A 1 17.80 -4.71 22.96
N LYS A 2 18.36 -5.88 22.64
CA LYS A 2 18.16 -6.58 21.35
C LYS A 2 16.72 -7.08 21.24
N ASP A 3 15.87 -6.31 20.58
CA ASP A 3 14.45 -6.62 20.37
C ASP A 3 14.23 -7.67 19.26
N LYS A 4 15.17 -8.61 19.15
CA LYS A 4 15.20 -9.64 18.13
C LYS A 4 14.70 -10.97 18.73
N LEU A 5 13.86 -11.67 17.97
CA LEU A 5 13.32 -12.98 18.31
C LEU A 5 13.75 -13.98 17.23
N ASN A 6 14.16 -15.17 17.66
CA ASN A 6 14.35 -16.30 16.75
C ASN A 6 13.06 -17.10 16.73
N ILE A 7 12.42 -17.19 15.56
CA ILE A 7 11.21 -17.98 15.35
C ILE A 7 11.46 -19.10 14.35
N THR A 8 10.65 -20.15 14.43
CA THR A 8 10.63 -21.23 13.44
C THR A 8 9.39 -21.09 12.58
N ILE A 9 9.58 -21.11 11.26
CA ILE A 9 8.53 -21.07 10.24
C ILE A 9 8.33 -22.47 9.66
N ARG A 10 7.08 -22.87 9.45
CA ARG A 10 6.67 -24.12 8.82
C ARG A 10 5.76 -23.82 7.64
N ILE A 11 6.20 -24.16 6.43
CA ILE A 11 5.42 -23.94 5.21
C ILE A 11 5.13 -25.28 4.55
N ALA A 12 3.85 -25.57 4.31
CA ALA A 12 3.37 -26.78 3.66
C ALA A 12 3.96 -28.05 4.31
N GLU A 13 4.57 -28.91 3.49
CA GLU A 13 5.25 -30.14 3.90
C GLU A 13 6.78 -29.98 3.86
N LEU A 14 7.28 -28.73 3.73
CA LEU A 14 8.72 -28.47 3.68
C LEU A 14 9.35 -28.55 5.08
N PRO A 15 10.66 -28.85 5.15
CA PRO A 15 11.40 -28.73 6.40
C PRO A 15 11.25 -27.34 7.03
N PRO A 16 11.06 -27.24 8.36
CA PRO A 16 11.02 -25.96 9.04
C PRO A 16 12.34 -25.20 8.89
N PHE A 17 12.27 -23.87 8.90
CA PHE A 17 13.47 -23.02 8.91
C PHE A 17 13.38 -21.96 10.01
N ALA A 18 14.55 -21.59 10.54
CA ALA A 18 14.67 -20.55 11.55
C ALA A 18 14.79 -19.16 10.89
N LEU A 19 14.13 -18.17 11.48
CA LEU A 19 14.19 -16.78 11.05
C LEU A 19 14.38 -15.88 12.27
N GLN A 20 15.34 -14.96 12.19
CA GLN A 20 15.55 -13.94 13.20
C GLN A 20 14.84 -12.65 12.78
N ILE A 21 13.93 -12.17 13.63
CA ILE A 21 13.01 -11.08 13.31
C ILE A 21 13.01 -10.01 14.41
N ASP A 22 12.49 -8.82 14.14
CA ASP A 22 12.12 -7.91 15.23
C ASP A 22 10.83 -8.39 15.90
N ARG A 23 10.74 -8.26 17.23
CA ARG A 23 9.57 -8.72 18.00
C ARG A 23 8.26 -8.08 17.48
N LYS A 24 8.31 -6.82 17.04
CA LYS A 24 7.16 -6.10 16.44
C LYS A 24 6.63 -6.73 15.16
N GLU A 25 7.43 -7.54 14.46
CA GLU A 25 7.06 -8.16 13.18
C GLU A 25 6.46 -9.56 13.36
N GLU A 26 6.50 -10.12 14.57
CA GLU A 26 6.11 -11.50 14.83
C GLU A 26 4.68 -11.77 14.34
N GLU A 27 3.73 -10.93 14.73
CA GLU A 27 2.32 -11.10 14.34
C GLU A 27 2.16 -11.12 12.80
N MET A 28 2.79 -10.18 12.10
CA MET A 28 2.74 -10.11 10.64
C MET A 28 3.31 -11.39 10.00
N ILE A 29 4.44 -11.88 10.50
CA ILE A 29 5.10 -13.07 9.95
C ILE A 29 4.30 -14.34 10.26
N ARG A 30 3.70 -14.45 11.45
CA ARG A 30 2.80 -15.56 11.81
C ARG A 30 1.54 -15.56 10.94
N ASN A 31 0.99 -14.40 10.65
CA ASN A 31 -0.14 -14.26 9.74
C ASN A 31 0.23 -14.68 8.31
N ALA A 32 1.43 -14.32 7.82
CA ALA A 32 1.92 -14.78 6.52
C ALA A 32 2.07 -16.31 6.48
N GLU A 33 2.72 -16.91 7.49
CA GLU A 33 2.86 -18.37 7.64
C GLU A 33 1.49 -19.07 7.63
N TYR A 34 0.54 -18.56 8.41
CA TYR A 34 -0.83 -19.09 8.46
C TYR A 34 -1.53 -19.02 7.10
N ASN A 35 -1.47 -17.87 6.42
CA ASN A 35 -2.17 -17.64 5.16
C ASN A 35 -1.64 -18.49 4.02
N VAL A 36 -0.32 -18.64 3.91
CA VAL A 36 0.31 -19.55 2.93
C VAL A 36 -0.16 -20.98 3.17
N ASN A 37 -0.12 -21.45 4.41
CA ASN A 37 -0.55 -22.81 4.76
C ASN A 37 -2.05 -23.04 4.54
N LYS A 38 -2.89 -22.06 4.84
CA LYS A 38 -4.35 -22.13 4.62
C LYS A 38 -4.67 -22.30 3.14
N LEU A 39 -4.06 -21.47 2.28
CA LEU A 39 -4.29 -21.56 0.84
C LEU A 39 -3.73 -22.86 0.28
N TRP A 40 -2.51 -23.23 0.67
CA TRP A 40 -1.89 -24.49 0.27
C TRP A 40 -2.76 -25.70 0.64
N ARG A 41 -3.26 -25.81 1.88
CA ARG A 41 -4.16 -26.92 2.30
C ARG A 41 -5.43 -26.98 1.45
N THR A 42 -6.04 -25.83 1.21
CA THR A 42 -7.24 -25.72 0.37
C THR A 42 -6.96 -26.21 -1.05
N TRP A 43 -5.80 -25.87 -1.59
CA TRP A 43 -5.42 -26.24 -2.96
C TRP A 43 -4.89 -27.66 -3.06
N ARG A 44 -4.28 -28.24 -2.03
CA ARG A 44 -3.95 -29.66 -1.96
C ARG A 44 -5.18 -30.55 -2.07
N GLN A 45 -6.30 -30.12 -1.47
CA GLN A 45 -7.57 -30.84 -1.56
C GLN A 45 -8.23 -30.70 -2.93
N ARG A 46 -8.02 -29.57 -3.61
CA ARG A 46 -8.62 -29.27 -4.92
C ARG A 46 -7.84 -29.84 -6.10
N PHE A 47 -6.51 -29.76 -6.06
CA PHE A 47 -5.61 -30.16 -7.13
C PHE A 47 -4.90 -31.45 -6.75
N THR A 48 -5.67 -32.53 -6.68
CA THR A 48 -5.18 -33.86 -6.28
C THR A 48 -4.25 -34.50 -7.31
N ASP A 49 -4.31 -34.04 -8.56
CA ASP A 49 -3.43 -34.41 -9.67
C ASP A 49 -2.02 -33.81 -9.56
N LYS A 50 -1.83 -32.80 -8.70
CA LYS A 50 -0.56 -32.07 -8.57
C LYS A 50 0.23 -32.54 -7.37
N SER A 51 1.55 -32.46 -7.48
CA SER A 51 2.45 -32.63 -6.35
C SER A 51 2.29 -31.49 -5.32
N SER A 52 2.74 -31.76 -4.10
CA SER A 52 2.77 -30.78 -3.01
C SER A 52 3.53 -29.50 -3.38
N THR A 53 4.68 -29.66 -4.05
CA THR A 53 5.55 -28.57 -4.50
C THR A 53 4.93 -27.76 -5.63
N GLU A 54 4.24 -28.40 -6.59
CA GLU A 54 3.51 -27.68 -7.64
C GLU A 54 2.41 -26.80 -7.05
N VAL A 55 1.63 -27.33 -6.08
CA VAL A 55 0.61 -26.54 -5.38
C VAL A 55 1.24 -25.37 -4.62
N LEU A 56 2.39 -25.58 -3.96
CA LEU A 56 3.11 -24.50 -3.30
C LEU A 56 3.60 -23.42 -4.28
N GLY A 57 4.10 -23.82 -5.46
CA GLY A 57 4.47 -22.90 -6.53
C GLY A 57 3.29 -22.05 -7.02
N MET A 58 2.11 -22.66 -7.16
CA MET A 58 0.88 -21.93 -7.48
C MET A 58 0.52 -20.93 -6.37
N VAL A 59 0.64 -21.32 -5.10
CA VAL A 59 0.38 -20.44 -3.95
C VAL A 59 1.31 -19.23 -3.98
N ALA A 60 2.61 -19.46 -4.20
CA ALA A 60 3.60 -18.39 -4.33
C ALA A 60 3.25 -17.42 -5.47
N PHE A 61 2.89 -17.95 -6.64
CA PHE A 61 2.45 -17.13 -7.77
C PHE A 61 1.20 -16.29 -7.43
N GLN A 62 0.23 -16.87 -6.73
CA GLN A 62 -0.98 -16.15 -6.33
C GLN A 62 -0.68 -14.98 -5.39
N PHE A 63 0.21 -15.16 -4.41
CA PHE A 63 0.63 -14.06 -3.54
C PHE A 63 1.44 -13.00 -4.29
N ALA A 64 2.33 -13.39 -5.20
CA ALA A 64 3.05 -12.44 -6.05
C ALA A 64 2.10 -11.60 -6.91
N LYS A 65 1.08 -12.23 -7.52
CA LYS A 65 0.04 -11.53 -8.27
C LYS A 65 -0.74 -10.55 -7.40
N LEU A 66 -1.14 -10.96 -6.20
CA LEU A 66 -1.85 -10.10 -5.25
C LEU A 66 -0.99 -8.91 -4.83
N PHE A 67 0.31 -9.11 -4.58
CA PHE A 67 1.25 -8.04 -4.29
C PHE A 67 1.33 -7.02 -5.43
N THR A 68 1.40 -7.45 -6.68
CA THR A 68 1.37 -6.54 -7.84
C THR A 68 0.07 -5.76 -7.93
N VAL A 69 -1.08 -6.38 -7.63
CA VAL A 69 -2.37 -5.69 -7.61
C VAL A 69 -2.42 -4.63 -6.51
N LEU A 70 -1.95 -4.95 -5.30
CA LEU A 70 -1.90 -4.02 -4.18
C LEU A 70 -1.01 -2.81 -4.46
N ASN A 71 0.16 -3.02 -5.07
CA ASN A 71 1.04 -1.91 -5.44
C ASN A 71 0.37 -0.98 -6.47
N ARG A 72 -0.28 -1.55 -7.49
CA ARG A 72 -1.02 -0.74 -8.47
C ARG A 72 -2.12 0.09 -7.81
N GLN A 73 -2.87 -0.49 -6.88
CA GLN A 73 -3.91 0.23 -6.14
C GLN A 73 -3.33 1.34 -5.26
N ALA A 74 -2.16 1.13 -4.67
CA ALA A 74 -1.47 2.16 -3.92
C ALA A 74 -1.03 3.33 -4.83
N ASP A 75 -0.46 3.02 -5.99
CA ASP A 75 -0.06 4.04 -6.99
C ASP A 75 -1.26 4.84 -7.49
N GLU A 76 -2.39 4.17 -7.78
CA GLU A 76 -3.65 4.81 -8.17
C GLU A 76 -4.18 5.71 -7.05
N THR A 77 -4.08 5.28 -5.79
CA THR A 77 -4.50 6.07 -4.63
C THR A 77 -3.66 7.35 -4.51
N VAL A 78 -2.34 7.25 -4.66
CA VAL A 78 -1.43 8.41 -4.65
C VAL A 78 -1.80 9.38 -5.78
N ALA A 79 -2.01 8.89 -7.00
CA ALA A 79 -2.38 9.73 -8.13
C ALA A 79 -3.71 10.47 -7.92
N VAL A 80 -4.67 9.85 -7.23
CA VAL A 80 -5.93 10.48 -6.84
C VAL A 80 -5.69 11.58 -5.81
N LEU A 81 -4.87 11.33 -4.79
CA LEU A 81 -4.51 12.33 -3.77
C LEU A 81 -3.79 13.53 -4.39
N ASP A 82 -2.81 13.31 -5.27
CA ASP A 82 -2.11 14.38 -5.99
C ASP A 82 -3.07 15.27 -6.80
N ARG A 83 -4.06 14.65 -7.44
CA ARG A 83 -5.09 15.39 -8.17
C ARG A 83 -5.95 16.22 -7.21
N PHE A 84 -6.34 15.67 -6.06
CA PHE A 84 -7.09 16.40 -5.05
C PHE A 84 -6.29 17.58 -4.50
N GLU A 85 -5.00 17.41 -4.20
CA GLU A 85 -4.12 18.49 -3.72
C GLU A 85 -4.04 19.64 -4.73
N ARG A 86 -3.81 19.33 -6.02
CA ARG A 86 -3.78 20.36 -7.08
C ARG A 86 -5.11 21.10 -7.22
N GLN A 87 -6.23 20.43 -6.99
CA GLN A 87 -7.55 21.07 -7.01
C GLN A 87 -7.74 22.01 -5.83
N LEU A 88 -7.28 21.62 -4.62
CA LEU A 88 -7.29 22.49 -3.45
C LEU A 88 -6.42 23.73 -3.67
N ASP A 89 -5.21 23.57 -4.20
CA ASP A 89 -4.31 24.69 -4.52
C ASP A 89 -4.95 25.67 -5.50
N SER A 90 -5.60 25.16 -6.55
CA SER A 90 -6.33 26.00 -7.51
C SER A 90 -7.45 26.80 -6.84
N LEU A 91 -8.24 26.16 -5.98
CA LEU A 91 -9.35 26.82 -5.28
C LEU A 91 -8.85 27.91 -4.32
N LEU A 92 -7.72 27.68 -3.64
CA LEU A 92 -7.12 28.68 -2.76
C LEU A 92 -6.60 29.89 -3.56
N LEU A 93 -5.93 29.65 -4.69
CA LEU A 93 -5.47 30.74 -5.57
C LEU A 93 -6.64 31.56 -6.14
N ASP A 94 -7.73 30.90 -6.52
CA ASP A 94 -8.93 31.57 -7.02
C ASP A 94 -9.57 32.47 -5.95
N ILE A 95 -9.59 32.03 -4.68
CA ILE A 95 -10.09 32.83 -3.55
C ILE A 95 -9.21 34.07 -3.30
N ASP A 96 -7.88 33.91 -3.32
CA ASP A 96 -6.94 35.03 -3.16
C ASP A 96 -7.06 36.05 -4.31
N ALA A 97 -7.28 35.56 -5.54
CA ALA A 97 -7.52 36.41 -6.70
C ALA A 97 -8.84 37.20 -6.60
N LEU A 98 -9.89 36.60 -6.03
CA LEU A 98 -11.17 37.26 -5.78
C LEU A 98 -11.07 38.31 -4.65
N GLY A 99 -10.26 38.05 -3.62
CA GLY A 99 -10.03 39.00 -2.52
C GLY A 99 -9.18 40.22 -2.89
N SER A 100 -8.25 40.07 -3.83
CA SER A 100 -7.34 41.14 -4.27
C SER A 100 -7.96 42.15 -5.25
N ASN A 101 -9.03 41.77 -5.97
CA ASN A 101 -9.76 42.67 -6.89
C ASN A 101 -10.71 43.68 -6.19
N GLY A 102 -10.80 43.68 -4.85
CA GLY A 102 -11.60 44.63 -4.08
C GLY A 102 -10.90 45.91 -3.63
N GLY A 103 -9.62 46.12 -3.99
CA GLY A 103 -8.79 47.19 -3.45
C GLY A 103 -8.51 48.34 -4.42
N MET A 104 -9.15 49.49 -4.16
CA MET A 104 -8.82 50.87 -4.58
C MET A 104 -9.33 51.33 -5.97
N PRO A 105 -10.36 52.21 -6.03
CA PRO A 105 -10.61 52.99 -7.24
C PRO A 105 -9.47 54.01 -7.45
N PRO A 106 -9.11 54.35 -8.70
CA PRO A 106 -8.11 55.37 -8.95
C PRO A 106 -8.65 56.71 -8.44
N SER A 107 -7.92 57.32 -7.51
CA SER A 107 -8.11 58.72 -7.12
C SER A 107 -7.78 59.59 -8.35
N ASP A 108 -8.82 59.99 -9.06
CA ASP A 108 -8.78 60.91 -10.18
C ASP A 108 -8.29 62.28 -9.68
N ASN A 109 -6.99 62.54 -9.84
CA ASN A 109 -6.40 63.85 -9.61
C ASN A 109 -6.52 64.67 -10.90
N THR A 110 -7.70 65.25 -11.12
CA THR A 110 -7.89 66.30 -12.13
C THR A 110 -8.68 67.46 -11.53
N ALA A 111 -7.96 68.52 -11.14
CA ALA A 111 -8.52 69.86 -11.06
C ALA A 111 -7.60 70.81 -11.87
N PRO A 112 -8.12 71.52 -12.88
CA PRO A 112 -7.32 72.45 -13.67
C PRO A 112 -7.27 73.83 -13.01
N ASN A 113 -6.10 74.46 -13.18
CA ASN A 113 -5.74 75.90 -13.12
C ASN A 113 -6.45 76.82 -12.11
#